data_AF-M2QZ02-F1
#
_entry.id   AF-M2QZ02-F1
#
_cell.length_a   1.000
_cell.length_b   1.000
_cell.length_c   1.000
_cell.angle_alpha   90.00
_cell.angle_beta   90.00
_cell.angle_gamma   90.00
#
_symmetry.space_group_name_H-M   'P 1'
#
loop_
_entity.id
_entity.type
_entity.pdbx_description
1 polymer ?
#
loop_
_entity_poly.entity_id
_entity_poly.type
_entity_poly.pdbx_seq_one_letter_code
_entity_poly.pdbx_strand_id
1 'polypeptide(L)'
;MAFTSLLALSALVAVSRAAPTAVCSDGTRVSNSACCAFIPLAQDLQETLFMNDCGEDAHEVIRLTFHDAVAISRSQGPSAGGGADGSMLLFPTVEPNFSANNGIDDSVNNLIPFLAKHPVSAGDLVQFAGAIALTNCPGAPQLEFLAGRPNHTIAAVDGLIPEPQDDVTKILARFDDAGGFSPFEVVSLLASHTVARADKVDETIDAAPFDSTPFTFDTQVFLEVLLKGVGFPGTDNNTGEVASPLPLTSGNDTGEMRLQSDFALARDSRTACFWQGFVNEQEFMAQSFKAAMSKLAVLGHSRSDLIDCSDVIPTPKPAVNKPATFPASTGPKDLELSCFAERFPTLPVTPGATQTLIPHCSNGGEDCPTVQFTGPA
;
A
#
# COMPACT_ATOMS: atom_id res chain seq x y z
N MET A 1 44.24 19.62 -12.48
CA MET A 1 42.81 19.83 -12.18
C MET A 1 42.45 18.88 -11.07
N ALA A 2 42.01 19.41 -9.93
CA ALA A 2 41.94 18.71 -8.65
C ALA A 2 40.78 17.72 -8.62
N PHE A 3 41.06 16.48 -8.19
CA PHE A 3 40.05 15.50 -7.81
C PHE A 3 39.51 15.89 -6.43
N THR A 4 38.26 16.36 -6.38
CA THR A 4 37.50 16.51 -5.14
C THR A 4 36.79 15.20 -4.83
N SER A 5 37.33 14.45 -3.87
CA SER A 5 36.67 13.32 -3.25
C SER A 5 35.41 13.78 -2.51
N LEU A 6 34.23 13.32 -2.92
CA LEU A 6 33.04 13.41 -2.08
C LEU A 6 33.17 12.39 -0.94
N LEU A 7 33.38 12.88 0.28
CA LEU A 7 33.16 12.12 1.50
C LEU A 7 31.65 11.95 1.68
N ALA A 8 31.16 10.73 1.50
CA ALA A 8 29.81 10.36 1.93
C ALA A 8 29.78 10.40 3.46
N LEU A 9 29.05 11.38 4.02
CA LEU A 9 28.78 11.46 5.45
C LEU A 9 27.61 10.51 5.74
N SER A 10 27.92 9.26 6.12
CA SER A 10 26.93 8.33 6.66
C SER A 10 26.52 8.84 8.05
N ALA A 11 25.40 9.58 8.10
CA ALA A 11 24.76 9.92 9.36
C ALA A 11 24.18 8.63 9.96
N LEU A 12 24.87 8.06 10.96
CA LEU A 12 24.31 7.07 11.86
C LEU A 12 23.16 7.71 12.63
N VAL A 13 21.94 7.59 12.12
CA VAL A 13 20.73 7.85 12.92
C VAL A 13 20.61 6.69 13.89
N ALA A 14 21.08 6.90 15.12
CA ALA A 14 20.79 5.99 16.22
C ALA A 14 19.29 6.10 16.51
N VAL A 15 18.50 5.09 16.11
CA VAL A 15 17.11 4.94 16.56
C VAL A 15 17.17 4.63 18.06
N SER A 16 17.01 5.64 18.89
CA SER A 16 16.83 5.45 20.32
C SER A 16 15.47 4.81 20.57
N ARG A 17 15.41 3.47 20.57
CA ARG A 17 14.24 2.77 21.11
C ARG A 17 14.12 3.15 22.58
N ALA A 18 12.96 3.67 23.00
CA ALA A 18 12.68 3.89 24.41
C ALA A 18 12.91 2.56 25.15
N ALA A 19 13.64 2.61 26.27
CA ALA A 19 13.82 1.42 27.09
C ALA A 19 12.43 0.89 27.51
N PRO A 20 12.17 -0.44 27.46
CA PRO A 20 10.86 -0.97 27.79
C PRO A 20 10.46 -0.53 29.21
N THR A 21 9.33 0.17 29.34
CA THR A 21 8.86 0.71 30.63
C THR A 21 7.74 -0.11 31.24
N ALA A 22 7.15 -1.06 30.50
CA ALA A 22 6.05 -1.89 30.96
C ALA A 22 6.22 -3.37 30.58
N VAL A 23 5.45 -4.24 31.26
CA VAL A 23 5.36 -5.67 30.99
C VAL A 23 3.88 -6.03 30.85
N CYS A 24 3.51 -6.62 29.73
CA CYS A 24 2.15 -7.04 29.43
C CYS A 24 1.81 -8.36 30.15
N SER A 25 0.53 -8.75 30.12
CA SER A 25 0.04 -9.94 30.83
C SER A 25 0.65 -11.26 30.32
N ASP A 26 1.10 -11.31 29.08
CA ASP A 26 1.81 -12.44 28.46
C ASP A 26 3.32 -12.45 28.76
N GLY A 27 3.83 -11.45 29.50
CA GLY A 27 5.25 -11.29 29.82
C GLY A 27 6.05 -10.46 28.80
N THR A 28 5.43 -10.02 27.70
CA THR A 28 6.09 -9.19 26.69
C THR A 28 6.45 -7.82 27.27
N ARG A 29 7.68 -7.37 27.04
CA ARG A 29 8.16 -6.05 27.48
C ARG A 29 7.90 -5.03 26.39
N VAL A 30 7.21 -3.95 26.73
CA VAL A 30 6.82 -2.90 25.79
C VAL A 30 7.24 -1.51 26.24
N SER A 31 7.28 -0.58 25.29
CA SER A 31 7.58 0.84 25.44
C SER A 31 6.57 1.61 26.30
N ASN A 32 5.30 1.22 26.27
CA ASN A 32 4.21 1.81 27.06
C ASN A 32 3.11 0.76 27.34
N SER A 33 2.50 0.78 28.53
CA SER A 33 1.42 -0.17 28.88
C SER A 33 0.20 -0.08 27.97
N ALA A 34 -0.05 1.08 27.32
CA ALA A 34 -1.11 1.23 26.34
C ALA A 34 -0.90 0.33 25.09
N CYS A 35 0.35 -0.04 24.79
CA CYS A 35 0.68 -0.88 23.65
C CYS A 35 0.31 -2.36 23.87
N CYS A 36 0.07 -2.79 25.11
CA CYS A 36 -0.20 -4.19 25.43
C CYS A 36 -1.45 -4.75 24.76
N ALA A 37 -2.47 -3.93 24.51
CA ALA A 37 -3.71 -4.36 23.86
C ALA A 37 -3.50 -4.79 22.40
N PHE A 38 -2.45 -4.29 21.75
CA PHE A 38 -2.16 -4.55 20.34
C PHE A 38 -1.47 -5.90 20.11
N ILE A 39 -0.87 -6.51 21.14
CA ILE A 39 -0.25 -7.84 21.02
C ILE A 39 -1.29 -8.93 20.73
N PRO A 40 -2.34 -9.13 21.55
CA PRO A 40 -3.37 -10.13 21.23
C PRO A 40 -4.18 -9.76 19.98
N LEU A 41 -4.30 -8.47 19.65
CA LEU A 41 -4.91 -8.03 18.38
C LEU A 41 -4.08 -8.49 17.18
N ALA A 42 -2.75 -8.32 17.20
CA ALA A 42 -1.88 -8.78 16.12
C ALA A 42 -1.96 -10.30 15.94
N GLN A 43 -2.00 -11.05 17.04
CA GLN A 43 -2.17 -12.51 17.00
C GLN A 43 -3.50 -12.90 16.36
N ASP A 44 -4.60 -12.26 16.78
CA ASP A 44 -5.94 -12.56 16.27
C ASP A 44 -6.08 -12.17 14.79
N LEU A 45 -5.51 -11.04 14.37
CA LEU A 45 -5.47 -10.64 12.95
C LEU A 45 -4.70 -11.67 12.11
N GLN A 46 -3.55 -12.14 12.59
CA GLN A 46 -2.74 -13.13 11.88
C GLN A 46 -3.40 -14.52 11.86
N GLU A 47 -4.04 -14.95 12.94
CA GLU A 47 -4.67 -16.27 13.02
C GLU A 47 -6.01 -16.33 12.27
N THR A 48 -6.79 -15.25 12.35
CA THR A 48 -8.17 -15.23 11.86
C THR A 48 -8.29 -14.66 10.45
N LEU A 49 -7.47 -13.65 10.09
CA LEU A 49 -7.65 -12.91 8.84
C LEU A 49 -6.48 -13.16 7.87
N PHE A 50 -5.26 -12.81 8.25
CA PHE A 50 -4.15 -12.79 7.28
C PHE A 50 -3.45 -14.14 7.10
N MET A 51 -3.57 -15.07 8.06
CA MET A 51 -2.90 -16.38 8.04
C MET A 51 -1.37 -16.29 7.82
N ASN A 52 -0.74 -15.18 8.26
CA ASN A 52 0.65 -14.83 7.99
C ASN A 52 1.00 -14.70 6.50
N ASP A 53 0.01 -14.42 5.65
CA ASP A 53 0.17 -14.27 4.21
C ASP A 53 0.03 -12.80 3.77
N CYS A 54 0.74 -12.47 2.69
CA CYS A 54 0.53 -11.22 1.94
C CYS A 54 -0.40 -11.57 0.80
N GLY A 55 -1.65 -11.89 1.13
CA GLY A 55 -2.68 -12.31 0.18
C GLY A 55 -3.85 -11.32 0.18
N GLU A 56 -4.99 -11.77 -0.33
CA GLU A 56 -6.16 -10.91 -0.57
C GLU A 56 -6.58 -10.05 0.63
N ASP A 57 -6.85 -10.68 1.78
CA ASP A 57 -7.31 -9.97 2.97
C ASP A 57 -6.26 -8.96 3.48
N ALA A 58 -4.96 -9.24 3.26
CA ALA A 58 -3.88 -8.31 3.60
C ALA A 58 -3.87 -7.10 2.65
N HIS A 59 -4.04 -7.32 1.35
CA HIS A 59 -4.09 -6.25 0.34
C HIS A 59 -5.26 -5.30 0.59
N GLU A 60 -6.45 -5.85 0.84
CA GLU A 60 -7.65 -5.06 1.08
C GLU A 60 -7.56 -4.24 2.37
N VAL A 61 -6.97 -4.78 3.44
CA VAL A 61 -6.73 -4.00 4.66
C VAL A 61 -5.65 -2.92 4.46
N ILE A 62 -4.63 -3.17 3.64
CA ILE A 62 -3.64 -2.13 3.27
C ILE A 62 -4.34 -0.99 2.52
N ARG A 63 -5.19 -1.32 1.55
CA ARG A 63 -6.02 -0.35 0.82
C ARG A 63 -6.90 0.45 1.78
N LEU A 64 -7.57 -0.20 2.74
CA LEU A 64 -8.41 0.46 3.74
C LEU A 64 -7.66 1.54 4.54
N THR A 65 -6.39 1.31 4.89
CA THR A 65 -5.61 2.33 5.60
C THR A 65 -5.44 3.63 4.82
N PHE A 66 -5.35 3.54 3.49
CA PHE A 66 -5.29 4.71 2.63
C PHE A 66 -6.66 5.38 2.51
N HIS A 67 -7.71 4.60 2.26
CA HIS A 67 -9.06 5.10 2.05
C HIS A 67 -9.62 5.79 3.30
N ASP A 68 -9.38 5.24 4.50
CA ASP A 68 -9.70 5.90 5.78
C ASP A 68 -8.89 7.19 5.92
N ALA A 69 -7.56 7.09 5.82
CA ALA A 69 -6.67 8.22 6.13
C ALA A 69 -6.81 9.43 5.21
N VAL A 70 -6.98 9.21 3.89
CA VAL A 70 -6.96 10.30 2.89
C VAL A 70 -8.27 11.10 2.85
N ALA A 71 -9.34 10.60 3.49
CA ALA A 71 -10.66 11.22 3.57
C ALA A 71 -10.70 12.40 4.56
N ILE A 72 -9.88 13.41 4.29
CA ILE A 72 -9.74 14.67 5.04
C ILE A 72 -9.45 15.80 4.06
N SER A 73 -9.79 17.05 4.37
CA SER A 73 -9.49 18.18 3.48
C SER A 73 -9.12 19.43 4.26
N ARG A 74 -7.95 20.00 3.99
CA ARG A 74 -7.51 21.27 4.57
C ARG A 74 -8.35 22.44 4.08
N SER A 75 -8.69 22.45 2.79
CA SER A 75 -9.47 23.54 2.19
C SER A 75 -10.97 23.49 2.54
N GLN A 76 -11.56 22.30 2.69
CA GLN A 76 -12.96 22.15 3.08
C GLN A 76 -13.16 22.15 4.60
N GLY A 77 -12.10 21.88 5.38
CA GLY A 77 -12.10 21.91 6.84
C GLY A 77 -12.62 20.62 7.49
N PRO A 78 -12.68 20.57 8.84
CA PRO A 78 -12.93 19.34 9.60
C PRO A 78 -14.30 18.68 9.36
N SER A 79 -15.27 19.38 8.77
CA SER A 79 -16.58 18.82 8.43
C SER A 79 -16.57 17.93 7.19
N ALA A 80 -15.49 17.94 6.41
CA ALA A 80 -15.36 17.10 5.21
C ALA A 80 -14.94 15.66 5.54
N GLY A 81 -14.28 15.43 6.67
CA GLY A 81 -13.75 14.13 7.09
C GLY A 81 -12.56 14.30 8.03
N GLY A 82 -12.34 13.33 8.90
CA GLY A 82 -11.36 13.41 9.99
C GLY A 82 -10.02 12.74 9.69
N GLY A 83 -9.85 12.09 8.53
CA GLY A 83 -8.60 11.44 8.14
C GLY A 83 -8.48 10.05 8.75
N ALA A 84 -7.31 9.69 9.30
CA ALA A 84 -7.08 8.34 9.83
C ALA A 84 -7.80 8.16 11.18
N ASP A 85 -9.13 8.02 11.15
CA ASP A 85 -10.02 8.12 12.30
C ASP A 85 -10.97 6.92 12.43
N GLY A 86 -10.93 5.97 11.48
CA GLY A 86 -11.78 4.79 11.45
C GLY A 86 -13.22 5.08 11.03
N SER A 87 -13.50 6.19 10.35
CA SER A 87 -14.84 6.55 9.86
C SER A 87 -15.43 5.46 8.97
N MET A 88 -14.59 4.76 8.18
CA MET A 88 -14.98 3.60 7.38
C MET A 88 -15.63 2.49 8.21
N LEU A 89 -15.13 2.23 9.42
CA LEU A 89 -15.68 1.19 10.32
C LEU A 89 -16.86 1.70 11.15
N LEU A 90 -16.86 2.99 11.50
CA LEU A 90 -17.88 3.60 12.37
C LEU A 90 -19.14 4.03 11.61
N PHE A 91 -19.01 4.31 10.32
CA PHE A 91 -20.09 4.67 9.39
C PHE A 91 -20.10 3.73 8.16
N PRO A 92 -20.22 2.41 8.38
CA PRO A 92 -19.99 1.41 7.33
C PRO A 92 -21.00 1.53 6.17
N THR A 93 -22.18 2.11 6.41
CA THR A 93 -23.20 2.30 5.37
C THR A 93 -23.07 3.62 4.59
N VAL A 94 -22.03 4.42 4.85
CA VAL A 94 -21.84 5.74 4.21
C VAL A 94 -20.69 5.70 3.21
N GLU A 95 -19.45 5.74 3.69
CA GLU A 95 -18.27 5.89 2.83
C GLU A 95 -18.01 4.67 1.95
N PRO A 96 -18.15 3.41 2.43
CA PRO A 96 -18.01 2.23 1.58
C PRO A 96 -18.96 2.21 0.36
N ASN A 97 -20.08 2.93 0.42
CA ASN A 97 -21.05 3.03 -0.67
C ASN A 97 -20.72 4.13 -1.71
N PHE A 98 -19.64 4.90 -1.52
CA PHE A 98 -19.17 5.83 -2.54
C PHE A 98 -18.50 5.08 -3.69
N SER A 99 -18.66 5.57 -4.92
CA SER A 99 -18.15 4.89 -6.11
C SER A 99 -16.64 4.65 -6.10
N ALA A 100 -15.86 5.61 -5.60
CA ALA A 100 -14.40 5.49 -5.45
C ALA A 100 -13.96 4.48 -4.37
N ASN A 101 -14.89 4.05 -3.51
CA ASN A 101 -14.69 3.06 -2.45
C ASN A 101 -15.22 1.67 -2.82
N ASN A 102 -15.63 1.43 -4.07
CA ASN A 102 -16.15 0.13 -4.48
C ASN A 102 -15.17 -1.01 -4.10
N GLY A 103 -15.69 -2.06 -3.46
CA GLY A 103 -14.93 -3.19 -2.90
C GLY A 103 -14.32 -2.97 -1.52
N ILE A 104 -14.34 -1.76 -0.95
CA ILE A 104 -13.74 -1.53 0.38
C ILE A 104 -14.58 -2.16 1.51
N ASP A 105 -15.85 -2.47 1.23
CA ASP A 105 -16.79 -3.13 2.14
C ASP A 105 -16.22 -4.45 2.68
N ASP A 106 -15.45 -5.19 1.88
CA ASP A 106 -14.86 -6.45 2.32
C ASP A 106 -13.88 -6.25 3.49
N SER A 107 -12.94 -5.31 3.37
CA SER A 107 -12.00 -4.95 4.44
C SER A 107 -12.70 -4.39 5.68
N VAL A 108 -13.74 -3.56 5.50
CA VAL A 108 -14.53 -2.97 6.59
C VAL A 108 -15.25 -4.06 7.37
N ASN A 109 -15.96 -4.94 6.65
CA ASN A 109 -16.69 -6.05 7.24
C ASN A 109 -15.74 -7.05 7.94
N ASN A 110 -14.52 -7.22 7.43
CA ASN A 110 -13.51 -8.05 8.07
C ASN A 110 -12.95 -7.45 9.36
N LEU A 111 -12.80 -6.13 9.47
CA LEU A 111 -12.23 -5.49 10.67
C LEU A 111 -13.26 -5.20 11.77
N ILE A 112 -14.54 -4.99 11.45
CA ILE A 112 -15.59 -4.69 12.45
C ILE A 112 -15.65 -5.71 13.62
N PRO A 113 -15.57 -7.04 13.39
CA PRO A 113 -15.57 -8.01 14.48
C PRO A 113 -14.42 -7.83 15.48
N PHE A 114 -13.27 -7.29 15.04
CA PHE A 114 -12.13 -7.04 15.91
C PHE A 114 -12.37 -5.84 16.84
N LEU A 115 -13.13 -4.82 16.42
CA LEU A 115 -13.54 -3.72 17.31
C LEU A 115 -14.42 -4.18 18.46
N ALA A 116 -15.28 -5.18 18.22
CA ALA A 116 -16.13 -5.73 19.27
C ALA A 116 -15.34 -6.57 20.29
N LYS A 117 -14.20 -7.14 19.88
CA LYS A 117 -13.40 -8.09 20.67
C LYS A 117 -12.19 -7.44 21.37
N HIS A 118 -11.58 -6.42 20.77
CA HIS A 118 -10.35 -5.80 21.25
C HIS A 118 -10.58 -4.35 21.72
N PRO A 119 -10.00 -3.93 22.85
CA PRO A 119 -10.23 -2.61 23.43
C PRO A 119 -9.37 -1.52 22.76
N VAL A 120 -9.55 -1.32 21.45
CA VAL A 120 -8.87 -0.31 20.62
C VAL A 120 -9.89 0.58 19.90
N SER A 121 -9.48 1.76 19.44
CA SER A 121 -10.34 2.61 18.61
C SER A 121 -10.39 2.11 17.16
N ALA A 122 -11.42 2.53 16.41
CA ALA A 122 -11.55 2.26 14.99
C ALA A 122 -10.33 2.71 14.19
N GLY A 123 -9.91 3.98 14.33
CA GLY A 123 -8.72 4.48 13.63
C GLY A 123 -7.43 3.76 14.04
N ASP A 124 -7.26 3.40 15.32
CA ASP A 124 -6.08 2.63 15.74
C ASP A 124 -6.10 1.21 15.15
N LEU A 125 -7.28 0.57 15.08
CA LEU A 125 -7.43 -0.76 14.47
C LEU A 125 -7.06 -0.74 12.99
N VAL A 126 -7.61 0.20 12.20
CA VAL A 126 -7.33 0.28 10.76
C VAL A 126 -5.83 0.42 10.50
N GLN A 127 -5.19 1.40 11.15
CA GLN A 127 -3.76 1.65 10.94
C GLN A 127 -2.88 0.52 11.47
N PHE A 128 -3.26 -0.10 12.59
CA PHE A 128 -2.53 -1.25 13.12
C PHE A 128 -2.66 -2.47 12.21
N ALA A 129 -3.88 -2.77 11.74
CA ALA A 129 -4.15 -3.92 10.89
C ALA A 129 -3.38 -3.84 9.56
N GLY A 130 -3.33 -2.68 8.92
CA GLY A 130 -2.50 -2.48 7.72
C GLY A 130 -1.00 -2.63 7.98
N ALA A 131 -0.52 -2.16 9.14
CA ALA A 131 0.88 -2.37 9.53
C ALA A 131 1.19 -3.86 9.75
N ILE A 132 0.28 -4.64 10.36
CA ILE A 132 0.40 -6.09 10.52
C ILE A 132 0.35 -6.81 9.16
N ALA A 133 -0.61 -6.45 8.29
CA ALA A 133 -0.74 -7.00 6.94
C ALA A 133 0.58 -6.84 6.15
N LEU A 134 1.17 -5.64 6.15
CA LEU A 134 2.46 -5.38 5.49
C LEU A 134 3.61 -6.22 6.05
N THR A 135 3.59 -6.62 7.33
CA THR A 135 4.65 -7.48 7.87
C THR A 135 4.71 -8.85 7.18
N ASN A 136 3.62 -9.27 6.54
CA ASN A 136 3.54 -10.53 5.81
C ASN A 136 4.11 -10.45 4.40
N CYS A 137 4.37 -9.25 3.87
CA CYS A 137 4.85 -9.00 2.52
C CYS A 137 6.39 -8.94 2.51
N PRO A 138 7.09 -9.91 1.92
CA PRO A 138 8.55 -9.93 1.91
C PRO A 138 9.14 -8.66 1.32
N GLY A 139 9.97 -7.96 2.10
CA GLY A 139 10.61 -6.71 1.69
C GLY A 139 9.94 -5.43 2.19
N ALA A 140 8.74 -5.54 2.78
CA ALA A 140 8.04 -4.41 3.35
C ALA A 140 8.79 -3.82 4.55
N PRO A 141 8.72 -2.50 4.76
CA PRO A 141 9.31 -1.89 5.94
C PRO A 141 8.49 -2.19 7.20
N GLN A 142 9.15 -2.20 8.36
CA GLN A 142 8.44 -2.18 9.64
C GLN A 142 7.89 -0.77 9.84
N LEU A 143 6.58 -0.57 9.66
CA LEU A 143 5.95 0.73 9.81
C LEU A 143 6.08 1.25 11.25
N GLU A 144 6.10 2.57 11.37
CA GLU A 144 5.81 3.19 12.66
C GLU A 144 4.32 3.03 12.97
N PHE A 145 4.01 2.72 14.22
CA PHE A 145 2.65 2.68 14.70
C PHE A 145 2.51 3.56 15.95
N LEU A 146 1.73 4.64 15.80
CA LEU A 146 1.33 5.50 16.91
C LEU A 146 -0.13 5.23 17.25
N ALA A 147 -0.44 5.02 18.52
CA ALA A 147 -1.77 4.72 19.03
C ALA A 147 -2.37 5.88 19.83
N GLY A 148 -3.68 5.89 20.00
CA GLY A 148 -4.42 6.89 20.78
C GLY A 148 -5.42 7.71 19.97
N ARG A 149 -5.76 7.30 18.74
CA ARG A 149 -6.80 7.97 17.96
C ARG A 149 -8.14 7.88 18.70
N PRO A 150 -8.93 8.97 18.78
CA PRO A 150 -10.23 8.92 19.44
C PRO A 150 -11.19 7.95 18.75
N ASN A 151 -12.02 7.23 19.53
CA ASN A 151 -13.05 6.35 18.98
C ASN A 151 -14.38 7.08 18.69
N HIS A 152 -14.29 8.30 18.16
CA HIS A 152 -15.45 9.09 17.76
C HIS A 152 -15.04 10.05 16.63
N THR A 153 -15.84 10.10 15.57
CA THR A 153 -15.62 10.96 14.41
C THR A 153 -16.94 11.18 13.65
N ILE A 154 -16.87 11.66 12.40
CA ILE A 154 -17.96 11.83 11.43
C ILE A 154 -17.68 10.99 10.19
N ALA A 155 -18.71 10.64 9.42
CA ALA A 155 -18.51 10.12 8.08
C ALA A 155 -17.91 11.21 7.18
N ALA A 156 -16.92 10.85 6.37
CA ALA A 156 -16.38 11.76 5.37
C ALA A 156 -17.37 12.02 4.23
N VAL A 157 -17.17 13.12 3.52
CA VAL A 157 -17.90 13.43 2.28
C VAL A 157 -17.30 12.67 1.09
N ASP A 158 -18.10 12.47 0.05
CA ASP A 158 -17.64 11.88 -1.21
C ASP A 158 -16.66 12.80 -1.97
N GLY A 159 -15.89 12.23 -2.89
CA GLY A 159 -14.94 12.95 -3.74
C GLY A 159 -13.58 13.24 -3.10
N LEU A 160 -13.28 12.63 -1.94
CA LEU A 160 -11.99 12.78 -1.27
C LEU A 160 -10.97 11.68 -1.62
N ILE A 161 -11.41 10.59 -2.25
CA ILE A 161 -10.57 9.47 -2.67
C ILE A 161 -10.10 9.71 -4.12
N PRO A 162 -8.80 9.64 -4.42
CA PRO A 162 -8.31 9.66 -5.81
C PRO A 162 -8.85 8.45 -6.60
N GLU A 163 -9.21 8.68 -7.86
CA GLU A 163 -9.72 7.62 -8.75
C GLU A 163 -8.71 7.32 -9.88
N PRO A 164 -8.68 6.08 -10.42
CA PRO A 164 -7.66 5.70 -11.41
C PRO A 164 -7.74 6.48 -12.72
N GLN A 165 -8.89 7.06 -13.06
CA GLN A 165 -9.06 7.93 -14.23
C GLN A 165 -8.61 9.39 -14.02
N ASP A 166 -8.27 9.78 -12.80
CA ASP A 166 -7.88 11.15 -12.49
C ASP A 166 -6.56 11.53 -13.16
N ASP A 167 -6.46 12.79 -13.61
CA ASP A 167 -5.20 13.31 -14.10
C ASP A 167 -4.21 13.58 -12.95
N VAL A 168 -2.91 13.60 -13.29
CA VAL A 168 -1.83 13.82 -12.32
C VAL A 168 -1.98 15.14 -11.54
N THR A 169 -2.54 16.19 -12.15
CA THR A 169 -2.76 17.46 -11.45
C THR A 169 -3.82 17.33 -10.37
N LYS A 170 -4.94 16.65 -10.66
CA LYS A 170 -5.99 16.35 -9.69
C LYS A 170 -5.45 15.47 -8.55
N ILE A 171 -4.73 14.40 -8.87
CA ILE A 171 -4.13 13.50 -7.88
C ILE A 171 -3.18 14.27 -6.95
N LEU A 172 -2.20 15.00 -7.50
CA LEU A 172 -1.23 15.72 -6.69
C LEU A 172 -1.89 16.82 -5.83
N ALA A 173 -2.91 17.51 -6.36
CA ALA A 173 -3.68 18.49 -5.59
C ALA A 173 -4.48 17.84 -4.45
N ARG A 174 -5.06 16.65 -4.69
CA ARG A 174 -5.82 15.89 -3.70
C ARG A 174 -4.93 15.49 -2.52
N PHE A 175 -3.73 14.99 -2.81
CA PHE A 175 -2.73 14.63 -1.81
C PHE A 175 -2.18 15.86 -1.05
N ASP A 176 -1.92 16.98 -1.73
CA ASP A 176 -1.52 18.23 -1.07
C ASP A 176 -2.61 18.77 -0.12
N ASP A 177 -3.87 18.73 -0.55
CA ASP A 177 -5.01 19.18 0.27
C ASP A 177 -5.30 18.25 1.46
N ALA A 178 -5.09 16.93 1.33
CA ALA A 178 -5.27 16.00 2.45
C ALA A 178 -4.22 16.21 3.55
N GLY A 179 -2.95 16.24 3.16
CA GLY A 179 -1.83 16.14 4.11
C GLY A 179 -0.58 16.92 3.74
N GLY A 180 -0.61 17.71 2.66
CA GLY A 180 0.56 18.43 2.18
C GLY A 180 1.62 17.47 1.67
N PHE A 181 1.19 16.39 1.02
CA PHE A 181 2.11 15.42 0.46
C PHE A 181 2.76 16.00 -0.80
N SER A 182 4.08 15.93 -0.84
CA SER A 182 4.85 16.23 -2.04
C SER A 182 4.65 15.15 -3.11
N PRO A 183 4.90 15.45 -4.40
CA PRO A 183 4.84 14.44 -5.46
C PRO A 183 5.73 13.21 -5.19
N PHE A 184 6.88 13.40 -4.53
CA PHE A 184 7.73 12.29 -4.09
C PHE A 184 7.04 11.38 -3.07
N GLU A 185 6.36 11.95 -2.06
CA GLU A 185 5.60 11.16 -1.08
C GLU A 185 4.41 10.45 -1.73
N VAL A 186 3.74 11.05 -2.73
CA VAL A 186 2.67 10.39 -3.50
C VAL A 186 3.21 9.16 -4.22
N VAL A 187 4.29 9.29 -4.98
CA VAL A 187 4.92 8.14 -5.66
C VAL A 187 5.45 7.12 -4.64
N SER A 188 5.93 7.57 -3.49
CA SER A 188 6.37 6.67 -2.41
C SER A 188 5.23 5.84 -1.84
N LEU A 189 4.04 6.42 -1.66
CA LEU A 189 2.84 5.70 -1.19
C LEU A 189 2.35 4.67 -2.20
N LEU A 190 2.48 4.94 -3.50
CA LEU A 190 2.14 3.99 -4.57
C LEU A 190 3.03 2.75 -4.62
N ALA A 191 4.09 2.68 -3.81
CA ALA A 191 4.77 1.40 -3.57
C ALA A 191 3.82 0.34 -2.99
N SER A 192 2.67 0.72 -2.40
CA SER A 192 1.63 -0.25 -2.03
C SER A 192 1.10 -1.05 -3.22
N HIS A 193 1.15 -0.51 -4.45
CA HIS A 193 0.65 -1.21 -5.63
C HIS A 193 1.48 -2.43 -6.04
N THR A 194 2.68 -2.63 -5.46
CA THR A 194 3.44 -3.88 -5.64
C THR A 194 2.85 -5.07 -4.88
N VAL A 195 1.93 -4.81 -3.93
CA VAL A 195 1.17 -5.83 -3.20
C VAL A 195 -0.33 -5.54 -3.28
N ALA A 196 -0.80 -5.38 -4.52
CA ALA A 196 -2.18 -5.00 -4.81
C ALA A 196 -2.72 -5.64 -6.09
N ARG A 197 -4.06 -5.72 -6.13
CA ARG A 197 -4.86 -6.25 -7.24
C ARG A 197 -6.13 -5.42 -7.41
N ALA A 198 -6.86 -5.62 -8.50
CA ALA A 198 -8.14 -4.98 -8.76
C ALA A 198 -9.26 -5.99 -9.07
N ASP A 199 -10.39 -5.81 -8.39
CA ASP A 199 -11.60 -6.63 -8.55
C ASP A 199 -12.79 -5.89 -9.15
N LYS A 200 -12.70 -4.55 -9.22
CA LYS A 200 -13.84 -3.67 -9.56
C LYS A 200 -13.62 -2.76 -10.77
N VAL A 201 -12.40 -2.72 -11.31
CA VAL A 201 -12.09 -1.90 -12.49
C VAL A 201 -12.65 -2.56 -13.76
N ASP A 202 -12.46 -3.87 -13.89
CA ASP A 202 -13.11 -4.71 -14.89
C ASP A 202 -14.03 -5.69 -14.18
N GLU A 203 -15.34 -5.61 -14.41
CA GLU A 203 -16.32 -6.48 -13.73
C GLU A 203 -16.36 -7.93 -14.27
N THR A 204 -15.55 -8.27 -15.27
CA THR A 204 -15.51 -9.61 -15.90
C THR A 204 -14.41 -10.52 -15.36
N ILE A 205 -13.46 -9.94 -14.62
CA ILE A 205 -12.32 -10.63 -13.99
C ILE A 205 -12.16 -10.12 -12.55
N ASP A 206 -11.52 -10.90 -11.71
CA ASP A 206 -11.14 -10.53 -10.35
C ASP A 206 -9.62 -10.65 -10.17
N ALA A 207 -9.12 -10.09 -9.07
CA ALA A 207 -7.75 -10.23 -8.61
C ALA A 207 -6.70 -9.92 -9.68
N ALA A 208 -6.94 -8.93 -10.55
CA ALA A 208 -5.97 -8.53 -11.58
C ALA A 208 -4.81 -7.77 -10.91
N PRO A 209 -3.59 -8.32 -10.84
CA PRO A 209 -2.49 -7.71 -10.10
C PRO A 209 -1.91 -6.50 -10.83
N PHE A 210 -1.32 -5.55 -10.10
CA PHE A 210 -0.68 -4.38 -10.70
C PHE A 210 0.81 -4.59 -11.07
N ASP A 211 1.38 -5.70 -10.62
CA ASP A 211 2.68 -6.21 -11.08
C ASP A 211 2.71 -7.75 -11.08
N SER A 212 3.81 -8.33 -11.54
CA SER A 212 3.99 -9.77 -11.64
C SER A 212 4.28 -10.50 -10.32
N THR A 213 4.37 -9.77 -9.20
CA THR A 213 4.77 -10.27 -7.89
C THR A 213 3.88 -9.75 -6.76
N PRO A 214 2.53 -9.86 -6.86
CA PRO A 214 1.58 -9.16 -5.99
C PRO A 214 1.62 -9.57 -4.51
N PHE A 215 2.45 -10.55 -4.14
CA PHE A 215 2.62 -11.02 -2.76
C PHE A 215 4.00 -10.65 -2.18
N THR A 216 4.79 -9.86 -2.91
CA THR A 216 6.15 -9.44 -2.54
C THR A 216 6.24 -7.93 -2.58
N PHE A 217 6.73 -7.32 -1.50
CA PHE A 217 6.89 -5.86 -1.45
C PHE A 217 8.21 -5.46 -2.14
N ASP A 218 8.24 -5.49 -3.47
CA ASP A 218 9.42 -5.17 -4.27
C ASP A 218 9.20 -4.00 -5.24
N THR A 219 10.10 -3.82 -6.21
CA THR A 219 10.08 -2.67 -7.11
C THR A 219 9.51 -3.01 -8.50
N GLN A 220 8.87 -4.17 -8.67
CA GLN A 220 8.40 -4.63 -9.98
C GLN A 220 7.32 -3.71 -10.57
N VAL A 221 6.35 -3.25 -9.78
CA VAL A 221 5.35 -2.27 -10.25
C VAL A 221 5.98 -1.02 -10.91
N PHE A 222 7.08 -0.50 -10.32
CA PHE A 222 7.77 0.68 -10.88
C PHE A 222 8.44 0.37 -12.23
N LEU A 223 8.95 -0.85 -12.41
CA LEU A 223 9.52 -1.33 -13.66
C LEU A 223 8.42 -1.60 -14.70
N GLU A 224 7.39 -2.33 -14.32
CA GLU A 224 6.41 -2.93 -15.22
C GLU A 224 5.48 -1.87 -15.81
N VAL A 225 5.10 -0.84 -15.04
CA VAL A 225 4.32 0.31 -15.54
C VAL A 225 5.08 1.13 -16.61
N LEU A 226 6.42 1.08 -16.62
CA LEU A 226 7.24 1.72 -17.65
C LEU A 226 7.34 0.91 -18.95
N LEU A 227 6.82 -0.32 -18.99
CA LEU A 227 6.80 -1.12 -20.20
C LEU A 227 5.66 -0.70 -21.14
N LYS A 228 5.84 -0.94 -22.42
CA LYS A 228 4.80 -0.73 -23.44
C LYS A 228 3.63 -1.69 -23.19
N GLY A 229 2.41 -1.14 -23.13
CA GLY A 229 1.18 -1.94 -23.06
C GLY A 229 0.94 -2.72 -24.37
N VAL A 230 0.52 -3.99 -24.25
CA VAL A 230 0.29 -4.90 -25.38
C VAL A 230 -1.13 -5.48 -25.45
N GLY A 231 -1.92 -5.34 -24.37
CA GLY A 231 -3.32 -5.79 -24.32
C GLY A 231 -3.97 -5.47 -22.97
N PHE A 232 -5.12 -6.09 -22.70
CA PHE A 232 -5.85 -5.97 -21.44
C PHE A 232 -6.08 -7.39 -20.87
N PRO A 233 -6.01 -7.59 -19.53
CA PRO A 233 -6.26 -8.90 -18.93
C PRO A 233 -7.71 -9.36 -19.04
N GLY A 234 -8.63 -8.40 -19.24
CA GLY A 234 -10.05 -8.61 -19.50
C GLY A 234 -10.54 -7.84 -20.74
N THR A 235 -11.45 -6.91 -20.54
CA THR A 235 -12.04 -6.03 -21.57
C THR A 235 -11.21 -4.75 -21.78
N ASP A 236 -11.41 -4.06 -22.91
CA ASP A 236 -10.59 -2.91 -23.33
C ASP A 236 -11.29 -1.54 -23.19
N ASN A 237 -12.40 -1.51 -22.45
CA ASN A 237 -13.30 -0.35 -22.35
C ASN A 237 -13.61 0.09 -20.91
N ASN A 238 -12.79 -0.34 -19.95
CA ASN A 238 -12.94 0.01 -18.53
C ASN A 238 -12.45 1.43 -18.24
N THR A 239 -13.13 2.11 -17.31
CA THR A 239 -12.74 3.46 -16.88
C THR A 239 -11.52 3.39 -15.97
N GLY A 240 -10.49 4.19 -16.28
CA GLY A 240 -9.28 4.22 -15.46
C GLY A 240 -8.29 3.09 -15.73
N GLU A 241 -8.52 2.24 -16.74
CA GLU A 241 -7.59 1.21 -17.18
C GLU A 241 -6.88 1.59 -18.49
N VAL A 242 -5.62 1.19 -18.63
CA VAL A 242 -4.85 1.29 -19.87
C VAL A 242 -4.17 -0.04 -20.18
N ALA A 243 -3.68 -0.20 -21.42
CA ALA A 243 -3.06 -1.45 -21.85
C ALA A 243 -1.89 -1.86 -20.93
N SER A 244 -1.97 -3.11 -20.48
CA SER A 244 -1.00 -3.82 -19.65
C SER A 244 0.12 -4.44 -20.50
N PRO A 245 1.35 -4.54 -19.97
CA PRO A 245 2.48 -5.21 -20.63
C PRO A 245 2.41 -6.74 -20.47
N LEU A 246 1.64 -7.24 -19.49
CA LEU A 246 1.54 -8.66 -19.13
C LEU A 246 0.06 -9.12 -19.00
N PRO A 247 -0.76 -9.02 -20.06
CA PRO A 247 -2.21 -9.26 -19.97
C PRO A 247 -2.64 -10.75 -20.04
N LEU A 248 -1.73 -11.72 -20.06
CA LEU A 248 -2.12 -13.14 -20.20
C LEU A 248 -2.89 -13.64 -18.96
N THR A 249 -4.17 -13.94 -19.16
CA THR A 249 -5.07 -14.56 -18.16
C THR A 249 -5.28 -16.05 -18.46
N SER A 250 -5.27 -16.90 -17.43
CA SER A 250 -5.64 -18.32 -17.53
C SER A 250 -6.20 -18.85 -16.21
N GLY A 251 -7.44 -19.37 -16.21
CA GLY A 251 -8.05 -19.83 -14.96
C GLY A 251 -8.24 -18.65 -14.00
N ASN A 252 -7.85 -18.82 -12.74
CA ASN A 252 -7.87 -17.75 -11.74
C ASN A 252 -6.58 -16.90 -11.74
N ASP A 253 -5.57 -17.29 -12.52
CA ASP A 253 -4.34 -16.52 -12.72
C ASP A 253 -4.62 -15.38 -13.71
N THR A 254 -5.24 -14.30 -13.20
CA THR A 254 -5.56 -13.09 -13.95
C THR A 254 -4.28 -12.36 -14.37
N GLY A 255 -4.24 -11.89 -15.62
CA GLY A 255 -3.11 -11.10 -16.13
C GLY A 255 -2.98 -9.75 -15.43
N GLU A 256 -1.81 -9.12 -15.55
CA GLU A 256 -1.54 -7.80 -14.95
C GLU A 256 -2.52 -6.76 -15.51
N MET A 257 -3.05 -5.91 -14.64
CA MET A 257 -3.83 -4.73 -14.98
C MET A 257 -2.96 -3.48 -14.79
N ARG A 258 -3.16 -2.46 -15.64
CA ARG A 258 -2.49 -1.18 -15.48
C ARG A 258 -3.50 -0.04 -15.31
N LEU A 259 -3.43 0.63 -14.18
CA LEU A 259 -4.23 1.83 -13.92
C LEU A 259 -3.71 3.01 -14.76
N GLN A 260 -4.63 3.84 -15.24
CA GLN A 260 -4.30 5.07 -15.97
C GLN A 260 -3.48 6.02 -15.10
N SER A 261 -3.88 6.21 -13.84
CA SER A 261 -3.19 7.06 -12.86
C SER A 261 -1.70 6.69 -12.71
N ASP A 262 -1.40 5.40 -12.59
CA ASP A 262 -0.03 4.90 -12.43
C ASP A 262 0.77 5.12 -13.71
N PHE A 263 0.18 4.78 -14.85
CA PHE A 263 0.76 5.05 -16.16
C PHE A 263 1.12 6.54 -16.35
N ALA A 264 0.22 7.43 -15.95
CA ALA A 264 0.38 8.87 -16.07
C ALA A 264 1.44 9.40 -15.10
N LEU A 265 1.44 8.96 -13.83
CA LEU A 265 2.43 9.35 -12.83
C LEU A 265 3.85 8.87 -13.20
N ALA A 266 3.98 7.69 -13.81
CA ALA A 266 5.26 7.19 -14.32
C ALA A 266 5.85 8.03 -15.46
N ARG A 267 5.02 8.86 -16.13
CA ARG A 267 5.39 9.61 -17.35
C ARG A 267 5.30 11.13 -17.19
N ASP A 268 4.64 11.64 -16.16
CA ASP A 268 4.53 13.08 -15.91
C ASP A 268 5.85 13.68 -15.44
N SER A 269 6.23 14.83 -16.00
CA SER A 269 7.48 15.52 -15.66
C SER A 269 7.69 15.83 -14.16
N ARG A 270 6.61 15.89 -13.37
CA ARG A 270 6.64 16.16 -11.93
C ARG A 270 6.98 14.92 -11.10
N THR A 271 6.81 13.72 -11.65
CA THR A 271 6.87 12.45 -10.91
C THR A 271 7.70 11.36 -11.58
N ALA A 272 7.94 11.43 -12.90
CA ALA A 272 8.60 10.38 -13.67
C ALA A 272 10.00 9.99 -13.15
N CYS A 273 10.79 10.95 -12.68
CA CYS A 273 12.11 10.64 -12.09
C CYS A 273 11.99 10.01 -10.70
N PHE A 274 10.99 10.38 -9.90
CA PHE A 274 10.73 9.68 -8.63
C PHE A 274 10.26 8.24 -8.88
N TRP A 275 9.41 8.04 -9.89
CA TRP A 275 8.95 6.73 -10.30
C TRP A 275 10.12 5.84 -10.76
N GLN A 276 10.93 6.33 -11.70
CA GLN A 276 12.11 5.60 -12.18
C GLN A 276 13.13 5.37 -11.06
N GLY A 277 13.26 6.31 -10.11
CA GLY A 277 14.21 6.25 -9.01
C GLY A 277 13.97 5.11 -8.01
N PHE A 278 12.78 4.49 -8.01
CA PHE A 278 12.52 3.29 -7.21
C PHE A 278 12.85 1.98 -7.93
N VAL A 279 13.02 1.98 -9.26
CA VAL A 279 13.33 0.76 -10.01
C VAL A 279 14.67 0.18 -9.53
N ASN A 280 14.62 -1.06 -9.02
CA ASN A 280 15.78 -1.79 -8.49
C ASN A 280 16.42 -1.18 -7.22
N GLU A 281 15.72 -0.27 -6.54
CA GLU A 281 16.20 0.41 -5.33
C GLU A 281 15.34 0.01 -4.10
N GLN A 282 15.34 -1.28 -3.77
CA GLN A 282 14.48 -1.89 -2.73
C GLN A 282 14.48 -1.13 -1.40
N GLU A 283 15.68 -0.88 -0.84
CA GLU A 283 15.79 -0.23 0.47
C GLU A 283 15.28 1.21 0.40
N PHE A 284 15.60 1.93 -0.67
CA PHE A 284 15.14 3.30 -0.87
C PHE A 284 13.62 3.38 -1.00
N MET A 285 13.01 2.48 -1.78
CA MET A 285 11.56 2.37 -1.91
C MET A 285 10.90 2.08 -0.56
N ALA A 286 11.35 1.04 0.15
CA ALA A 286 10.77 0.65 1.43
C ALA A 286 10.90 1.74 2.50
N GLN A 287 12.04 2.44 2.59
CA GLN A 287 12.21 3.55 3.54
C GLN A 287 11.37 4.77 3.16
N SER A 288 11.21 5.05 1.88
CA SER A 288 10.38 6.17 1.40
C SER A 288 8.90 5.91 1.64
N PHE A 289 8.42 4.69 1.36
CA PHE A 289 7.07 4.24 1.71
C PHE A 289 6.82 4.35 3.22
N LYS A 290 7.76 3.86 4.06
CA LYS A 290 7.66 3.98 5.53
C LYS A 290 7.52 5.44 5.98
N ALA A 291 8.33 6.34 5.42
CA ALA A 291 8.29 7.75 5.77
C ALA A 291 6.95 8.40 5.38
N ALA A 292 6.44 8.10 4.18
CA ALA A 292 5.16 8.61 3.73
C ALA A 292 3.98 8.03 4.53
N MET A 293 4.01 6.72 4.85
CA MET A 293 3.03 6.06 5.72
C MET A 293 3.00 6.63 7.14
N SER A 294 4.17 7.01 7.70
CA SER A 294 4.25 7.68 9.01
C SER A 294 3.48 9.00 9.05
N LYS A 295 3.34 9.68 7.91
CA LYS A 295 2.53 10.90 7.75
C LYS A 295 1.07 10.59 7.42
N LEU A 296 0.80 9.63 6.52
CA LEU A 296 -0.54 9.19 6.16
C LEU A 296 -1.32 8.69 7.38
N ALA A 297 -0.69 7.82 8.17
CA ALA A 297 -1.34 7.17 9.29
C ALA A 297 -1.82 8.14 10.38
N VAL A 298 -1.33 9.37 10.42
CA VAL A 298 -1.68 10.37 11.44
C VAL A 298 -2.42 11.57 10.88
N LEU A 299 -2.95 11.50 9.65
CA LEU A 299 -3.84 12.54 9.15
C LEU A 299 -5.02 12.74 10.11
N GLY A 300 -5.37 14.02 10.34
CA GLY A 300 -6.37 14.40 11.35
C GLY A 300 -5.86 14.51 12.78
N HIS A 301 -4.62 14.07 13.06
CA HIS A 301 -4.11 13.93 14.42
C HIS A 301 -2.81 14.72 14.62
N SER A 302 -2.62 15.23 15.84
CA SER A 302 -1.30 15.69 16.25
C SER A 302 -0.45 14.49 16.67
N ARG A 303 0.68 14.28 16.01
CA ARG A 303 1.62 13.19 16.33
C ARG A 303 2.07 13.22 17.80
N SER A 304 2.19 14.40 18.39
CA SER A 304 2.62 14.56 19.80
C SER A 304 1.63 13.98 20.80
N ASP A 305 0.38 13.80 20.38
CA ASP A 305 -0.72 13.37 21.26
C ASP A 305 -0.95 11.85 21.15
N LEU A 306 -0.20 11.18 20.28
CA LEU A 306 -0.22 9.74 20.08
C LEU A 306 0.98 9.07 20.76
N ILE A 307 0.78 7.86 21.25
CA ILE A 307 1.78 7.04 21.93
C ILE A 307 2.48 6.17 20.89
N ASP A 308 3.82 6.18 20.88
CA ASP A 308 4.59 5.26 20.04
C ASP A 308 4.47 3.83 20.56
N CYS A 309 3.83 2.98 19.76
CA CYS A 309 3.64 1.56 19.97
C CYS A 309 4.29 0.75 18.83
N SER A 310 5.30 1.30 18.14
CA SER A 310 5.96 0.61 17.03
C SER A 310 6.68 -0.67 17.45
N ASP A 311 6.97 -0.85 18.74
CA ASP A 311 7.64 -2.04 19.28
C ASP A 311 6.76 -3.29 19.33
N VAL A 312 5.44 -3.15 19.18
CA VAL A 312 4.51 -4.29 19.06
C VAL A 312 4.26 -4.72 17.62
N ILE A 313 4.75 -3.95 16.63
CA ILE A 313 4.73 -4.38 15.23
C ILE A 313 5.79 -5.47 15.04
N PRO A 314 5.44 -6.67 14.53
CA PRO A 314 6.42 -7.72 14.27
C PRO A 314 7.51 -7.27 13.29
N THR A 315 8.63 -7.99 13.29
CA THR A 315 9.63 -7.81 12.23
C THR A 315 9.04 -8.34 10.92
N PRO A 316 8.98 -7.54 9.84
CA PRO A 316 8.47 -8.00 8.54
C PRO A 316 9.28 -9.15 7.96
N LYS A 317 8.65 -9.93 7.07
CA LYS A 317 9.38 -10.92 6.28
C LYS A 317 10.51 -10.21 5.48
N PRO A 318 11.73 -10.75 5.50
CA PRO A 318 12.85 -10.13 4.80
C PRO A 318 12.62 -10.13 3.29
N ALA A 319 13.20 -9.15 2.60
CA ALA A 319 13.18 -9.09 1.14
C ALA A 319 13.76 -10.38 0.53
N VAL A 320 13.30 -10.72 -0.68
CA VAL A 320 13.81 -11.85 -1.46
C VAL A 320 15.28 -11.64 -1.89
N ASN A 321 15.81 -10.41 -1.77
CA ASN A 321 17.17 -10.02 -2.10
C ASN A 321 17.56 -10.35 -3.55
N LYS A 322 16.61 -10.15 -4.48
CA LYS A 322 16.83 -10.23 -5.92
C LYS A 322 16.72 -8.84 -6.54
N PRO A 323 17.57 -8.49 -7.51
CA PRO A 323 17.36 -7.31 -8.33
C PRO A 323 16.01 -7.36 -9.04
N ALA A 324 15.45 -6.20 -9.38
CA ALA A 324 14.31 -6.13 -10.28
C ALA A 324 14.66 -6.77 -11.62
N THR A 325 13.71 -7.45 -12.24
CA THR A 325 13.94 -8.20 -13.48
C THR A 325 12.82 -7.93 -14.48
N PHE A 326 13.16 -7.82 -15.76
CA PHE A 326 12.12 -7.82 -16.79
C PHE A 326 11.43 -9.18 -16.81
N PRO A 327 10.09 -9.23 -16.68
CA PRO A 327 9.33 -10.47 -16.82
C PRO A 327 9.55 -11.11 -18.19
N ALA A 328 9.41 -12.43 -18.29
CA ALA A 328 9.51 -13.14 -19.56
C ALA A 328 8.52 -12.55 -20.58
N SER A 329 8.93 -12.49 -21.86
CA SER A 329 8.29 -11.75 -22.98
C SER A 329 8.51 -10.23 -23.04
N THR A 330 9.15 -9.62 -22.05
CA THR A 330 9.47 -8.18 -22.04
C THR A 330 10.98 -7.95 -22.03
N GLY A 331 11.41 -6.70 -22.22
CA GLY A 331 12.80 -6.33 -22.03
C GLY A 331 13.09 -4.84 -22.21
N PRO A 332 14.38 -4.44 -22.23
CA PRO A 332 14.77 -3.04 -22.34
C PRO A 332 14.25 -2.30 -23.59
N LYS A 333 13.87 -3.03 -24.64
CA LYS A 333 13.32 -2.46 -25.88
C LYS A 333 11.87 -2.00 -25.73
N ASP A 334 11.20 -2.46 -24.70
CA ASP A 334 9.79 -2.19 -24.43
C ASP A 334 9.61 -1.02 -23.45
N LEU A 335 10.70 -0.44 -22.94
CA LEU A 335 10.66 0.69 -22.01
C LEU A 335 10.17 1.98 -22.69
N GLU A 336 9.25 2.66 -22.02
CA GLU A 336 8.73 4.00 -22.35
C GLU A 336 9.21 5.02 -21.30
N LEU A 337 10.50 5.36 -21.34
CA LEU A 337 11.14 6.20 -20.34
C LEU A 337 10.76 7.68 -20.46
N SER A 338 10.53 8.33 -19.31
CA SER A 338 10.19 9.76 -19.23
C SER A 338 11.08 10.56 -18.28
N CYS A 339 12.01 9.92 -17.56
CA CYS A 339 13.02 10.63 -16.76
C CYS A 339 14.29 10.88 -17.59
N PHE A 340 14.60 12.15 -17.85
CA PHE A 340 15.79 12.56 -18.61
C PHE A 340 16.98 12.97 -17.73
N ALA A 341 16.79 13.06 -16.41
CA ALA A 341 17.82 13.45 -15.46
C ALA A 341 18.61 12.25 -14.90
N GLU A 342 18.05 11.05 -14.99
CA GLU A 342 18.61 9.84 -14.36
C GLU A 342 18.71 8.71 -15.37
N ARG A 343 19.76 7.90 -15.24
CA ARG A 343 19.97 6.73 -16.09
C ARG A 343 19.13 5.57 -15.58
N PHE A 344 18.32 4.98 -16.45
CA PHE A 344 17.62 3.73 -16.16
C PHE A 344 18.61 2.58 -15.86
N PRO A 345 18.39 1.79 -14.80
CA PRO A 345 19.32 0.73 -14.40
C PRO A 345 19.42 -0.39 -15.46
N THR A 346 20.54 -1.11 -15.47
CA THR A 346 20.67 -2.32 -16.31
C THR A 346 20.14 -3.51 -15.54
N LEU A 347 19.03 -4.09 -16.00
CA LEU A 347 18.35 -5.20 -15.33
C LEU A 347 18.45 -6.49 -16.16
N PRO A 348 18.47 -7.66 -15.51
CA PRO A 348 18.35 -8.94 -16.20
C PRO A 348 16.92 -9.14 -16.74
N VAL A 349 16.79 -10.06 -17.71
CA VAL A 349 15.51 -10.51 -18.26
C VAL A 349 15.27 -11.95 -17.82
N THR A 350 14.09 -12.24 -17.30
CA THR A 350 13.69 -13.59 -16.92
C THR A 350 13.64 -14.48 -18.17
N PRO A 351 14.29 -15.66 -18.18
CA PRO A 351 14.31 -16.52 -19.36
C PRO A 351 12.91 -17.01 -19.76
N GLY A 352 12.53 -16.80 -21.02
CA GLY A 352 11.26 -17.28 -21.58
C GLY A 352 10.86 -16.47 -22.81
N ALA A 353 10.26 -17.13 -23.81
CA ALA A 353 9.78 -16.47 -25.02
C ALA A 353 8.36 -15.92 -24.90
N THR A 354 7.59 -16.42 -23.93
CA THR A 354 6.19 -16.07 -23.67
C THR A 354 6.03 -15.60 -22.23
N GLN A 355 4.98 -14.82 -21.97
CA GLN A 355 4.60 -14.41 -20.63
C GLN A 355 4.43 -15.63 -19.71
N THR A 356 4.88 -15.51 -18.46
CA THR A 356 4.56 -16.45 -17.38
C THR A 356 3.27 -15.98 -16.70
N LEU A 357 2.38 -16.92 -16.35
CA LEU A 357 1.18 -16.60 -15.58
C LEU A 357 1.57 -16.01 -14.22
N ILE A 358 0.79 -15.03 -13.76
CA ILE A 358 0.95 -14.44 -12.44
C ILE A 358 0.03 -15.24 -11.50
N PRO A 359 0.58 -15.95 -10.50
CA PRO A 359 -0.24 -16.84 -9.68
C PRO A 359 -1.31 -16.09 -8.89
N HIS A 360 -2.51 -16.67 -8.83
CA HIS A 360 -3.61 -16.17 -8.01
C HIS A 360 -3.32 -16.23 -6.51
N CYS A 361 -2.48 -17.19 -6.08
CA CYS A 361 -2.15 -17.44 -4.68
C CYS A 361 -0.65 -17.35 -4.41
N SER A 362 -0.28 -16.91 -3.20
CA SER A 362 1.10 -16.78 -2.71
C SER A 362 1.92 -18.07 -2.74
N ASN A 363 1.26 -19.23 -2.71
CA ASN A 363 1.88 -20.54 -2.82
C ASN A 363 2.10 -21.03 -4.26
N GLY A 364 1.71 -20.23 -5.27
CA GLY A 364 1.80 -20.55 -6.69
C GLY A 364 0.61 -21.34 -7.25
N GLY A 365 -0.46 -21.54 -6.49
CA GLY A 365 -1.70 -22.17 -6.94
C GLY A 365 -2.77 -21.19 -7.41
N GLU A 366 -3.89 -21.74 -7.89
CA GLU A 366 -5.07 -20.99 -8.40
C GLU A 366 -6.22 -20.89 -7.37
N ASP A 367 -6.13 -21.59 -6.24
CA ASP A 367 -7.17 -21.64 -5.20
C ASP A 367 -6.51 -21.50 -3.81
N CYS A 368 -6.91 -20.47 -3.08
CA CYS A 368 -6.41 -20.15 -1.75
C CYS A 368 -7.56 -19.73 -0.83
N PRO A 369 -7.49 -20.10 0.46
CA PRO A 369 -8.48 -19.69 1.43
C PRO A 369 -8.44 -18.18 1.63
N THR A 370 -9.59 -17.52 1.50
CA THR A 370 -9.82 -16.15 1.96
C THR A 370 -10.83 -16.18 3.10
N VAL A 371 -10.74 -15.20 4.00
CA VAL A 371 -11.69 -15.06 5.10
C VAL A 371 -12.56 -13.85 4.81
N GLN A 372 -13.86 -14.10 4.64
CA GLN A 372 -14.84 -13.04 4.43
C GLN A 372 -15.94 -13.09 5.48
N PHE A 373 -15.92 -12.12 6.39
CA PHE A 373 -17.01 -11.91 7.34
C PHE A 373 -18.14 -11.14 6.66
N THR A 374 -19.37 -11.58 6.88
CA THR A 374 -20.54 -10.74 6.56
C THR A 374 -20.58 -9.54 7.50
N GLY A 375 -20.89 -8.36 6.99
CA GLY A 375 -21.00 -7.17 7.83
C GLY A 375 -21.95 -6.11 7.28
N PRO A 376 -21.97 -4.93 7.94
CA PRO A 376 -22.92 -3.87 7.66
C PRO A 376 -22.52 -2.91 6.53
N ALA A 377 -21.28 -2.98 6.02
CA ALA A 377 -20.84 -2.15 4.89
C ALA A 377 -21.48 -2.61 3.58
#